data_AF-A0A8S3T3Q2-F1
#
_entry.id   AF-A0A8S3T3Q2-F1
#
_cell.length_a   1.000
_cell.length_b   1.000
_cell.length_c   1.000
_cell.angle_alpha   90.00
_cell.angle_beta   90.00
_cell.angle_gamma   90.00
#
_symmetry.space_group_name_H-M   'P 1'
#
loop_
_entity.id
_entity.type
_entity.pdbx_description
1 polymer ?
#
loop_
_entity_poly.entity_id
_entity_poly.type
_entity_poly.pdbx_seq_one_letter_code
_entity_poly.pdbx_strand_id
1 'polypeptide(L)'
;MAKQQNVDISDVVDAGPGLAFITYPKAVTQMPVSQLWAALFFFMIFLIGIDSQFVAVEGFTANVMDSLPKRFNTPKSRMVIVAAYCFVSFLIGLCMTSRGGMYVFQLFDYYSASGMVLLFVCFMESIVIGWVFGADKFYDIIELMIGYRINKWLLICWKFLTPAITMGILMFQIITFKPIKYNKTYVYPVWAQAFGVMLAVVSIICIPTYIIFKLWNAEGSLIERFYSTKTPILKASRIPQKWKADKSQLFWACEDDLDDNSMPLSEIFVDA
;
A
#
# COMPACT_ATOMS: atom_id res chain seq x y z
N MET A 1 -6.50 33.43 15.42
CA MET A 1 -5.86 34.21 14.33
C MET A 1 -6.84 34.98 13.45
N ALA A 2 -7.79 34.37 12.72
CA ALA A 2 -8.74 35.11 11.87
C ALA A 2 -9.49 36.25 12.62
N LYS A 3 -10.01 35.98 13.82
CA LYS A 3 -10.64 36.99 14.69
C LYS A 3 -9.71 38.11 15.21
N GLN A 4 -8.40 37.85 15.27
CA GLN A 4 -7.40 38.81 15.77
C GLN A 4 -6.72 39.59 14.64
N GLN A 5 -6.67 39.03 13.43
CA GLN A 5 -6.01 39.62 12.26
C GLN A 5 -7.02 40.23 11.26
N ASN A 6 -8.34 40.12 11.51
CA ASN A 6 -9.40 40.62 10.62
C ASN A 6 -9.22 40.19 9.15
N VAL A 7 -8.77 38.96 8.95
CA VAL A 7 -8.63 38.32 7.64
C VAL A 7 -9.61 37.16 7.53
N ASP A 8 -10.07 36.89 6.31
CA ASP A 8 -10.94 35.75 6.05
C ASP A 8 -10.22 34.43 6.40
N ILE A 9 -10.98 33.44 6.86
CA ILE A 9 -10.42 32.12 7.19
C ILE A 9 -9.78 31.47 5.96
N SER A 10 -10.27 31.77 4.75
CA SER A 10 -9.71 31.27 3.49
C SER A 10 -8.29 31.75 3.21
N ASP A 11 -7.89 32.90 3.75
CA ASP A 11 -6.56 33.48 3.55
C ASP A 11 -5.54 32.98 4.58
N VAL A 12 -6.00 32.32 5.64
CA VAL A 12 -5.16 31.79 6.73
C VAL A 12 -4.91 30.28 6.59
N VAL A 13 -5.73 29.59 5.80
CA VAL A 13 -5.71 28.14 5.63
C VAL A 13 -5.21 27.77 4.24
N ASP A 14 -3.89 27.76 4.04
CA ASP A 14 -3.28 27.03 2.94
C ASP A 14 -3.13 25.56 3.34
N ALA A 15 -3.70 24.64 2.58
CA ALA A 15 -3.60 23.20 2.84
C ALA A 15 -2.15 22.70 2.70
N GLY A 16 -1.80 21.67 3.48
CA GLY A 16 -0.48 21.03 3.45
C GLY A 16 0.51 21.58 4.49
N PRO A 17 1.83 21.45 4.26
CA PRO A 17 2.84 21.79 5.27
C PRO A 17 2.84 23.28 5.68
N GLY A 18 2.35 24.19 4.84
CA GLY A 18 2.22 25.61 5.17
C GLY A 18 1.35 25.87 6.40
N LEU A 19 0.29 25.08 6.61
CA LEU A 19 -0.57 25.19 7.78
C LEU A 19 0.20 24.91 9.08
N ALA A 20 0.99 23.84 9.09
CA ALA A 20 1.74 23.42 10.27
C ALA A 20 3.00 24.27 10.51
N PHE A 21 3.67 24.78 9.47
CA PHE A 21 4.96 25.47 9.59
C PHE A 21 4.87 27.00 9.48
N ILE A 22 3.75 27.57 9.05
CA ILE A 22 3.55 29.03 8.93
C ILE A 22 2.39 29.49 9.80
N THR A 23 1.20 28.95 9.55
CA THR A 23 -0.01 29.37 10.25
C THR A 23 0.04 28.95 11.72
N TYR A 24 0.40 27.71 12.05
CA TYR A 24 0.40 27.27 13.44
C TYR A 24 1.43 28.01 14.33
N PRO A 25 2.70 28.18 13.93
CA PRO A 25 3.68 28.93 14.75
C PRO A 25 3.26 30.39 14.96
N LYS A 26 2.67 31.03 13.95
CA LYS A 26 2.11 32.39 14.06
C LYS A 26 0.96 32.47 15.08
N ALA A 27 0.25 31.37 15.33
CA ALA A 27 -0.80 31.28 16.35
C ALA A 27 -0.19 31.15 17.73
N VAL A 28 0.81 30.27 17.85
CA VAL A 28 1.50 29.96 19.10
C VAL A 28 2.21 31.19 19.67
N THR A 29 2.75 32.07 18.83
CA THR A 29 3.36 33.34 19.27
C THR A 29 2.36 34.29 19.95
N GLN A 30 1.05 34.11 19.73
CA GLN A 30 0.01 34.94 20.34
C GLN A 30 -0.49 34.36 21.68
N MET A 31 -0.04 33.16 22.07
CA MET A 31 -0.41 32.51 23.32
C MET A 31 0.56 32.87 24.46
N PRO A 32 0.10 32.92 25.72
CA PRO A 32 1.00 33.04 26.87
C PRO A 32 1.93 31.81 26.95
N VAL A 33 3.19 32.02 27.32
CA VAL A 33 4.23 30.96 27.38
C VAL A 33 4.47 30.29 26.00
N SER A 34 4.58 31.10 24.95
CA SER A 34 4.71 30.64 23.55
C SER A 34 5.84 29.64 23.31
N GLN A 35 6.96 29.74 24.04
CA GLN A 35 8.10 28.82 23.92
C GLN A 35 7.74 27.37 24.26
N LEU A 36 6.93 27.15 25.31
CA LEU A 36 6.50 25.81 25.73
C LEU A 36 5.62 25.17 24.65
N TRP A 37 4.63 25.92 24.16
CA TRP A 37 3.69 25.47 23.14
C TRP A 37 4.39 25.16 21.81
N ALA A 38 5.37 25.97 21.41
CA ALA A 38 6.15 25.73 20.19
C ALA A 38 6.96 24.43 20.32
N ALA A 39 7.64 24.21 21.45
CA ALA A 39 8.41 23.00 21.70
C ALA A 39 7.54 21.73 21.67
N LEU A 40 6.40 21.76 22.37
CA LEU A 40 5.45 20.63 22.39
C LEU A 40 4.88 20.33 21.00
N PHE A 41 4.56 21.36 20.21
CA PHE A 41 4.03 21.19 18.87
C PHE A 41 5.03 20.58 17.88
N PHE A 42 6.27 21.08 17.84
CA PHE A 42 7.28 20.51 16.96
C PHE A 42 7.73 19.12 17.42
N PHE A 43 7.77 18.87 18.72
CA PHE A 43 8.02 17.53 19.25
C PHE A 43 6.92 16.54 18.86
N MET A 44 5.65 16.97 18.90
CA MET A 44 4.53 16.16 18.41
C MET A 44 4.67 15.83 16.91
N ILE A 45 4.96 16.81 16.06
CA ILE A 45 5.17 16.58 14.61
C ILE A 45 6.34 15.60 14.40
N PHE A 46 7.41 15.73 15.17
CA PHE A 46 8.57 14.84 15.12
C PHE A 46 8.20 13.39 15.46
N LEU A 47 7.44 13.16 16.54
CA LEU A 47 6.97 11.83 16.91
C LEU A 47 6.04 11.22 15.85
N ILE A 48 5.08 11.99 15.33
CA ILE A 48 4.17 11.54 14.26
C ILE A 48 4.95 11.10 13.01
N GLY A 49 5.98 11.88 12.65
CA GLY A 49 6.85 11.56 11.52
C GLY A 49 7.66 10.30 11.76
N ILE A 50 8.27 10.16 12.94
CA ILE A 50 9.12 9.02 13.28
C ILE A 50 8.36 7.70 13.31
N ASP A 51 7.19 7.65 13.96
CA ASP A 51 6.40 6.42 14.07
C ASP A 51 6.00 5.91 12.67
N SER A 52 5.61 6.83 11.79
CA SER A 52 5.28 6.52 10.39
C SER A 52 6.49 5.99 9.61
N GLN A 53 7.69 6.56 9.83
CA GLN A 53 8.92 6.11 9.18
C GLN A 53 9.36 4.72 9.67
N PHE A 54 9.19 4.41 10.95
CA PHE A 54 9.50 3.07 11.46
C PHE A 54 8.65 1.99 10.78
N VAL A 55 7.35 2.22 10.63
CA VAL A 55 6.46 1.27 9.94
C VAL A 55 6.86 1.10 8.47
N ALA A 56 7.25 2.18 7.79
CA ALA A 56 7.69 2.10 6.40
C ALA A 56 8.98 1.29 6.22
N VAL A 57 10.02 1.55 7.03
CA VAL A 57 11.29 0.83 7.00
C VAL A 57 11.08 -0.65 7.35
N GLU A 58 10.28 -0.92 8.39
CA GLU A 58 10.00 -2.29 8.84
C GLU A 58 9.23 -3.07 7.77
N GLY A 59 8.16 -2.49 7.21
CA GLY A 59 7.37 -3.12 6.16
C GLY A 59 8.19 -3.45 4.91
N PHE A 60 9.02 -2.51 4.45
CA PHE A 60 9.91 -2.76 3.32
C PHE A 60 10.95 -3.86 3.62
N THR A 61 11.61 -3.76 4.78
CA THR A 61 12.63 -4.74 5.18
C THR A 61 12.03 -6.13 5.34
N ALA A 62 10.85 -6.24 5.96
CA ALA A 62 10.14 -7.51 6.12
C ALA A 62 9.82 -8.14 4.75
N ASN A 63 9.27 -7.36 3.81
CA ASN A 63 8.96 -7.84 2.46
C ASN A 63 10.19 -8.38 1.72
N VAL A 64 11.33 -7.68 1.83
CA VAL A 64 12.59 -8.13 1.22
C VAL A 64 13.11 -9.39 1.90
N MET A 65 13.07 -9.44 3.23
CA MET A 65 13.53 -10.60 4.01
C MET A 65 12.68 -11.85 3.76
N ASP A 66 11.36 -11.69 3.58
CA ASP A 66 10.43 -12.80 3.28
C ASP A 66 10.62 -13.34 1.87
N SER A 67 11.07 -12.50 0.93
CA SER A 67 11.39 -12.90 -0.45
C SER A 67 12.74 -13.61 -0.59
N LEU A 68 13.63 -13.50 0.41
CA LEU A 68 14.94 -14.12 0.38
C LEU A 68 14.89 -15.61 0.76
N PRO A 69 15.72 -16.47 0.15
CA PRO A 69 15.82 -17.87 0.55
C PRO A 69 16.18 -17.99 2.03
N LYS A 70 15.57 -18.94 2.75
CA LYS A 70 15.80 -19.17 4.21
C LYS A 70 17.28 -19.23 4.62
N ARG A 71 18.16 -19.65 3.70
CA ARG A 71 19.62 -19.68 3.89
C ARG A 71 20.25 -18.31 4.15
N PHE A 72 19.67 -17.24 3.64
CA PHE A 72 20.15 -15.87 3.78
C PHE A 72 19.38 -15.05 4.83
N ASN A 73 18.34 -15.63 5.44
CA ASN A 73 17.55 -15.00 6.50
C ASN A 73 18.29 -15.04 7.85
N THR A 74 19.40 -14.31 7.92
CA THR A 74 20.19 -14.14 9.14
C THR A 74 19.99 -12.73 9.70
N PRO A 75 20.14 -12.51 11.03
CA PRO A 75 20.02 -11.18 11.61
C PRO A 75 21.01 -10.17 11.03
N LYS A 76 22.18 -10.65 10.55
CA LYS A 76 23.18 -9.81 9.87
C LYS A 76 22.67 -9.30 8.52
N SER A 77 22.04 -10.15 7.72
CA SER A 77 21.43 -9.73 6.44
C SER A 77 20.36 -8.66 6.65
N ARG A 78 19.52 -8.81 7.68
CA ARG A 78 18.49 -7.81 8.04
C ARG A 78 19.11 -6.46 8.38
N MET A 79 20.17 -6.45 9.21
CA MET A 79 20.88 -5.21 9.55
C MET A 79 21.46 -4.52 8.30
N VAL A 80 22.04 -5.29 7.38
CA VAL A 80 22.60 -4.74 6.13
C VAL A 80 21.51 -4.16 5.23
N ILE A 81 20.37 -4.83 5.10
CA ILE A 81 19.22 -4.34 4.30
C ILE A 81 18.67 -3.03 4.88
N VAL A 82 18.48 -2.96 6.19
CA VAL A 82 18.02 -1.73 6.85
C VAL A 82 19.02 -0.60 6.64
N ALA A 83 20.31 -0.85 6.85
CA ALA A 83 21.35 0.16 6.65
C ALA A 83 21.39 0.65 5.19
N ALA A 84 21.27 -0.26 4.22
CA ALA A 84 21.22 0.08 2.81
C ALA A 84 19.98 0.92 2.47
N TYR A 85 18.80 0.53 2.97
CA TYR A 85 17.56 1.28 2.78
C TYR A 85 17.66 2.70 3.35
N CYS A 86 18.15 2.84 4.59
CA CYS A 86 18.36 4.14 5.23
C CYS A 86 19.37 5.00 4.46
N PHE A 87 20.46 4.39 3.97
CA PHE A 87 21.48 5.11 3.20
C PHE A 87 20.93 5.61 1.86
N VAL A 88 20.20 4.78 1.11
CA VAL A 88 19.54 5.19 -0.15
C VAL A 88 18.49 6.27 0.11
N SER A 89 17.70 6.11 1.17
CA SER A 89 16.67 7.09 1.56
C SER A 89 17.30 8.44 1.95
N PHE A 90 18.46 8.42 2.62
CA PHE A 90 19.23 9.62 2.93
C PHE A 90 19.73 10.32 1.67
N LEU A 91 20.29 9.58 0.70
CA LEU A 91 20.75 10.15 -0.58
C LEU A 91 19.61 10.79 -1.38
N ILE A 92 18.44 10.15 -1.42
CA ILE A 92 17.24 10.73 -2.06
C ILE A 92 16.77 11.95 -1.25
N GLY A 93 16.74 11.86 0.08
CA GLY A 93 16.34 12.97 0.95
C GLY A 93 17.20 14.23 0.77
N LEU A 94 18.48 14.09 0.43
CA LEU A 94 19.36 15.24 0.13
C LEU A 94 18.87 16.09 -1.05
N CYS A 95 18.15 15.52 -2.03
CA CYS A 95 17.60 16.33 -3.12
C CYS A 95 16.49 17.27 -2.61
N MET A 96 15.75 16.84 -1.57
CA MET A 96 14.64 17.55 -0.95
C MET A 96 15.09 18.59 0.09
N THR A 97 16.34 18.58 0.53
CA THR A 97 16.90 19.59 1.46
C THR A 97 17.55 20.78 0.75
N SER A 98 17.60 20.78 -0.59
CA SER A 98 18.12 21.89 -1.40
C SER A 98 17.24 23.15 -1.31
N ARG A 99 17.72 24.31 -1.78
CA ARG A 99 16.96 25.58 -1.78
C ARG A 99 15.62 25.50 -2.55
N GLY A 100 15.53 24.60 -3.53
CA GLY A 100 14.30 24.29 -4.27
C GLY A 100 13.59 23.02 -3.79
N GLY A 101 13.98 22.46 -2.65
CA GLY A 101 13.53 21.17 -2.16
C GLY A 101 12.03 21.05 -1.96
N MET A 102 11.35 22.15 -1.61
CA MET A 102 9.88 22.18 -1.48
C MET A 102 9.15 21.89 -2.80
N TYR A 103 9.71 22.30 -3.94
CA TYR A 103 9.14 21.98 -5.25
C TYR A 103 9.24 20.48 -5.55
N VAL A 104 10.40 19.90 -5.24
CA VAL A 104 10.62 18.45 -5.38
C VAL A 104 9.70 17.69 -4.42
N PHE A 105 9.61 18.13 -3.17
CA PHE A 105 8.74 17.56 -2.15
C PHE A 105 7.27 17.51 -2.60
N GLN A 106 6.73 18.62 -3.09
CA GLN A 106 5.35 18.64 -3.55
C GLN A 106 5.10 17.81 -4.80
N LEU A 107 6.07 17.72 -5.71
CA LEU A 107 5.97 16.87 -6.89
C LEU A 107 5.86 15.40 -6.48
N PHE A 108 6.71 14.94 -5.55
CA PHE A 108 6.66 13.58 -5.02
C PHE A 108 5.39 13.32 -4.20
N ASP A 109 4.99 14.25 -3.33
CA ASP A 109 3.79 14.13 -2.52
C ASP A 109 2.54 13.99 -3.40
N TYR A 110 2.38 14.85 -4.41
CA TYR A 110 1.21 14.86 -5.27
C TYR A 110 1.13 13.68 -6.25
N TYR A 111 2.24 13.31 -6.89
CA TYR A 111 2.23 12.27 -7.94
C TYR A 111 2.54 10.86 -7.41
N SER A 112 3.37 10.72 -6.37
CA SER A 112 3.80 9.41 -5.88
C SER A 112 3.01 8.95 -4.66
N ALA A 113 2.86 9.81 -3.64
CA ALA A 113 2.25 9.42 -2.37
C ALA A 113 0.73 9.65 -2.33
N SER A 114 0.23 10.67 -3.03
CA SER A 114 -1.16 11.11 -2.93
C SER A 114 -2.06 10.54 -4.02
N GLY A 115 -3.26 10.15 -3.59
CA GLY A 115 -4.44 9.97 -4.44
C GLY A 115 -4.35 8.80 -5.41
N MET A 116 -3.97 9.07 -6.67
CA MET A 116 -4.28 8.17 -7.78
C MET A 116 -3.59 6.81 -7.70
N VAL A 117 -2.28 6.78 -7.39
CA VAL A 117 -1.52 5.53 -7.33
C VAL A 117 -1.99 4.66 -6.17
N LEU A 118 -2.07 5.24 -4.96
CA LEU A 118 -2.47 4.52 -3.76
C LEU A 118 -3.92 4.03 -3.86
N LEU A 119 -4.84 4.87 -4.34
CA LEU A 119 -6.24 4.45 -4.56
C LEU A 119 -6.35 3.34 -5.60
N PHE A 120 -5.55 3.39 -6.67
CA PHE A 120 -5.52 2.32 -7.67
C PHE A 120 -5.04 0.99 -7.07
N VAL A 121 -3.97 1.03 -6.27
CA VAL A 121 -3.46 -0.16 -5.57
C VAL A 121 -4.51 -0.71 -4.61
N CYS A 122 -5.11 0.12 -3.75
CA CYS A 122 -6.16 -0.30 -2.83
C CYS A 122 -7.40 -0.87 -3.54
N PHE A 123 -7.75 -0.32 -4.70
CA PHE A 123 -8.84 -0.84 -5.54
C PHE A 123 -8.51 -2.25 -6.06
N MET A 124 -7.29 -2.45 -6.59
CA MET A 124 -6.85 -3.76 -7.07
C MET A 124 -6.75 -4.79 -5.94
N GLU A 125 -6.21 -4.42 -4.78
CA GLU A 125 -6.18 -5.27 -3.58
C GLU A 125 -7.58 -5.71 -3.15
N SER A 126 -8.53 -4.76 -3.14
CA SER A 126 -9.93 -5.05 -2.79
C SER A 126 -10.57 -6.02 -3.79
N ILE A 127 -10.28 -5.89 -5.08
CA ILE A 127 -10.78 -6.82 -6.11
C ILE A 127 -10.19 -8.22 -5.92
N VAL A 128 -8.89 -8.29 -5.64
CA VAL A 128 -8.18 -9.56 -5.43
C VAL A 128 -8.76 -10.31 -4.24
N ILE A 129 -8.98 -9.64 -3.11
CA ILE A 129 -9.56 -10.25 -1.91
C ILE A 129 -11.04 -10.60 -2.13
N GLY A 130 -11.82 -9.69 -2.72
CA GLY A 130 -13.26 -9.83 -2.85
C GLY A 130 -13.71 -10.91 -3.84
N TRP A 131 -13.12 -10.90 -5.05
CA TRP A 131 -13.60 -11.73 -6.18
C TRP A 131 -12.58 -12.75 -6.69
N VAL A 132 -11.27 -12.47 -6.64
CA VAL A 132 -10.26 -13.41 -7.19
C VAL A 132 -9.99 -14.55 -6.20
N PHE A 133 -9.64 -14.21 -4.96
CA PHE A 133 -9.46 -15.17 -3.87
C PHE A 133 -10.81 -15.66 -3.33
N GLY A 134 -11.80 -14.75 -3.29
CA GLY A 134 -13.15 -14.99 -2.81
C GLY A 134 -13.32 -14.59 -1.34
N ALA A 135 -14.23 -13.63 -1.11
CA ALA A 135 -14.48 -13.08 0.23
C ALA A 135 -14.91 -14.15 1.25
N ASP A 136 -15.68 -15.16 0.82
CA ASP A 136 -16.14 -16.26 1.70
C ASP A 136 -14.96 -17.13 2.15
N LYS A 137 -13.98 -17.36 1.26
CA LYS A 137 -12.76 -18.09 1.61
C LYS A 137 -11.88 -17.33 2.59
N PHE A 138 -11.76 -16.01 2.39
CA PHE A 138 -11.04 -15.14 3.32
C PHE A 138 -11.70 -15.11 4.70
N TYR A 139 -13.04 -15.11 4.72
CA TYR A 139 -13.81 -15.14 5.95
C TYR A 139 -13.67 -16.46 6.73
N ASP A 140 -13.57 -17.61 6.04
CA ASP A 140 -13.25 -18.90 6.65
C ASP A 140 -11.84 -18.91 7.28
N ILE A 141 -10.86 -18.25 6.65
CA ILE A 141 -9.50 -18.11 7.20
C ILE A 141 -9.52 -17.26 8.46
N ILE A 142 -10.29 -16.17 8.48
CA ILE A 142 -10.44 -15.32 9.66
C ILE A 142 -11.13 -16.07 10.81
N GLU A 143 -12.16 -16.87 10.51
CA GLU A 143 -12.81 -17.75 11.49
C GLU A 143 -11.80 -18.72 12.11
N LEU A 144 -10.88 -19.26 11.32
CA LEU A 144 -9.81 -20.14 11.82
C LEU A 144 -8.78 -19.40 12.69
N MET A 145 -8.43 -18.14 12.37
CA MET A 145 -7.48 -17.36 13.16
C MET A 145 -8.05 -16.88 14.50
N ILE A 146 -9.32 -16.48 14.51
CA ILE A 146 -9.96 -15.82 15.65
C ILE A 146 -10.79 -16.81 16.51
N GLY A 147 -11.22 -17.93 15.93
CA GLY A 147 -12.00 -18.97 16.61
C GLY A 147 -13.51 -18.73 16.65
N TYR A 148 -14.02 -17.63 16.08
CA TYR A 148 -15.45 -17.35 15.93
C TYR A 148 -15.76 -16.61 14.62
N ARG A 149 -17.02 -16.68 14.17
CA ARG A 149 -17.50 -15.97 12.96
C ARG A 149 -17.88 -14.52 13.27
N ILE A 150 -17.24 -13.58 12.58
CA ILE A 150 -17.54 -12.14 12.66
C ILE A 150 -18.89 -11.81 11.99
N ASN A 151 -19.50 -10.68 12.29
CA ASN A 151 -20.74 -10.25 11.65
C ASN A 151 -20.64 -10.18 10.10
N LYS A 152 -21.65 -10.71 9.39
CA LYS A 152 -21.70 -10.78 7.91
C LYS A 152 -21.67 -9.41 7.23
N TRP A 153 -22.04 -8.35 7.94
CA TRP A 153 -21.89 -6.97 7.44
C TRP A 153 -20.46 -6.64 7.04
N LEU A 154 -19.45 -7.17 7.74
CA LEU A 154 -18.05 -6.93 7.41
C LEU A 154 -17.68 -7.54 6.04
N LEU A 155 -18.25 -8.70 5.71
CA LEU A 155 -18.07 -9.35 4.42
C LEU A 155 -18.68 -8.53 3.28
N ILE A 156 -19.86 -7.94 3.51
CA ILE A 156 -20.50 -7.01 2.56
C ILE A 156 -19.62 -5.75 2.37
N CYS A 157 -19.06 -5.24 3.46
CA CYS A 157 -18.17 -4.08 3.42
C CYS A 157 -16.92 -4.34 2.55
N TRP A 158 -16.28 -5.50 2.68
CA TRP A 158 -15.10 -5.83 1.87
C TRP A 158 -15.44 -6.18 0.42
N LYS A 159 -16.54 -6.90 0.20
CA LYS A 159 -16.92 -7.37 -1.13
C LYS A 159 -17.50 -6.26 -2.02
N PHE A 160 -18.26 -5.32 -1.44
CA PHE A 160 -18.99 -4.32 -2.23
C PHE A 160 -18.68 -2.88 -1.84
N LEU A 161 -18.68 -2.56 -0.55
CA LEU A 161 -18.57 -1.16 -0.11
C LEU A 161 -17.17 -0.56 -0.38
N THR A 162 -16.12 -1.28 0.01
CA THR A 162 -14.73 -0.87 -0.14
C THR A 162 -14.32 -0.66 -1.60
N PRO A 163 -14.58 -1.61 -2.53
CA PRO A 163 -14.29 -1.37 -3.95
C PRO A 163 -15.17 -0.27 -4.55
N ALA A 164 -16.42 -0.11 -4.13
CA ALA A 164 -17.29 0.97 -4.63
C ALA A 164 -16.81 2.36 -4.20
N ILE A 165 -16.44 2.53 -2.92
CA ILE A 165 -15.93 3.82 -2.41
C ILE A 165 -14.59 4.16 -3.06
N THR A 166 -13.64 3.21 -3.11
CA THR A 166 -12.33 3.44 -3.73
C THR A 166 -12.46 3.78 -5.21
N MET A 167 -13.32 3.08 -5.95
CA MET A 167 -13.63 3.41 -7.35
C MET A 167 -14.27 4.80 -7.49
N GLY A 168 -15.22 5.16 -6.62
CA GLY A 168 -15.86 6.48 -6.64
C GLY A 168 -14.87 7.62 -6.41
N ILE A 169 -13.98 7.48 -5.42
CA ILE A 169 -12.94 8.47 -5.14
C ILE A 169 -11.93 8.53 -6.29
N LEU A 170 -11.52 7.39 -6.85
CA LEU A 170 -10.61 7.32 -7.99
C LEU A 170 -11.20 8.05 -9.22
N MET A 171 -12.48 7.82 -9.53
CA MET A 171 -13.16 8.53 -10.61
C MET A 171 -13.24 10.03 -10.36
N PHE A 172 -13.55 10.45 -9.13
CA PHE A 172 -13.59 11.85 -8.75
C PHE A 172 -12.21 12.53 -8.89
N GLN A 173 -11.13 11.82 -8.55
CA GLN A 173 -9.75 12.28 -8.70
C GLN A 173 -9.35 12.44 -10.17
N ILE A 174 -9.76 11.51 -11.04
CA ILE A 174 -9.52 11.61 -12.49
C ILE A 174 -10.27 12.82 -13.08
N ILE A 175 -11.53 13.01 -12.71
CA ILE A 175 -12.35 14.13 -13.22
C ILE A 175 -11.82 15.48 -12.73
N THR A 176 -11.34 15.55 -11.49
CA THR A 176 -10.82 16.79 -10.88
C THR A 176 -9.32 16.96 -11.09
N PHE A 177 -8.70 16.15 -11.97
CA PHE A 177 -7.27 16.23 -12.21
C PHE A 177 -6.89 17.61 -12.75
N LYS A 178 -6.13 18.37 -11.97
CA LYS A 178 -5.61 19.69 -12.33
C LYS A 178 -4.10 19.68 -12.17
N PRO A 179 -3.35 20.32 -13.09
CA PRO A 179 -1.90 20.41 -12.97
C PRO A 179 -1.54 21.11 -11.66
N ILE A 180 -0.59 20.53 -10.94
CA ILE A 180 -0.13 21.06 -9.65
C ILE A 180 0.41 22.48 -9.83
N LYS A 181 0.00 23.38 -8.93
CA LYS A 181 0.48 24.77 -8.86
C LYS A 181 1.06 25.01 -7.48
N TYR A 182 2.30 25.48 -7.41
CA TYR A 182 2.88 25.92 -6.14
C TYR A 182 2.55 27.38 -5.88
N ASN A 183 2.04 27.68 -4.69
CA ASN A 183 1.75 29.04 -4.22
C ASN A 183 0.91 29.87 -5.21
N LYS A 184 -0.05 29.23 -5.89
CA LYS A 184 -0.99 29.80 -6.90
C LYS A 184 -0.33 30.48 -8.13
N THR A 185 0.99 30.67 -8.15
CA THR A 185 1.75 31.46 -9.12
C THR A 185 2.75 30.65 -9.93
N TYR A 186 3.32 29.59 -9.35
CA TYR A 186 4.29 28.75 -10.04
C TYR A 186 3.60 27.55 -10.69
N VAL A 187 3.61 27.53 -12.02
CA VAL A 187 3.17 26.38 -12.82
C VAL A 187 4.38 25.51 -13.09
N TYR A 188 4.30 24.24 -12.70
CA TYR A 188 5.38 23.30 -12.94
C TYR A 188 5.61 23.12 -14.45
N PRO A 189 6.86 23.11 -14.91
CA PRO A 189 7.17 22.91 -16.31
C PRO A 189 6.75 21.52 -16.77
N VAL A 190 6.48 21.36 -18.06
CA VAL A 190 5.95 20.12 -18.65
C VAL A 190 6.86 18.92 -18.36
N TRP A 191 8.19 19.10 -18.37
CA TRP A 191 9.13 18.03 -18.03
C TRP A 191 8.99 17.53 -16.59
N ALA A 192 8.67 18.41 -15.63
CA ALA A 192 8.49 18.04 -14.23
C ALA A 192 7.17 17.29 -14.03
N GLN A 193 6.11 17.70 -14.74
CA GLN A 193 4.84 16.99 -14.75
C GLN A 193 4.99 15.60 -15.40
N ALA A 194 5.73 15.51 -16.51
CA ALA A 194 6.04 14.23 -17.15
C ALA A 194 6.82 13.30 -16.23
N PHE A 195 7.80 13.82 -15.48
CA PHE A 195 8.52 13.05 -14.47
C PHE A 195 7.60 12.55 -13.35
N GLY A 196 6.69 13.39 -12.84
CA GLY A 196 5.70 12.99 -11.85
C GLY A 196 4.77 11.89 -12.34
N VAL A 197 4.24 12.02 -13.56
CA VAL A 197 3.40 10.98 -14.18
C VAL A 197 4.17 9.69 -14.41
N MET A 198 5.45 9.78 -14.82
CA MET A 198 6.31 8.60 -14.96
C MET A 198 6.46 7.85 -13.62
N LEU A 199 6.71 8.56 -12.52
CA LEU A 199 6.77 7.95 -11.19
C LEU A 199 5.46 7.23 -10.82
N ALA A 200 4.31 7.85 -11.13
CA ALA A 200 3.00 7.25 -10.88
C ALA A 200 2.78 5.96 -11.70
N VAL A 201 3.13 6.01 -12.99
CA VAL A 201 2.96 4.87 -13.91
C VAL A 201 3.87 3.70 -13.53
N VAL A 202 5.10 3.95 -13.08
CA VAL A 202 6.02 2.89 -12.64
C VAL A 202 5.41 2.06 -11.50
N SER A 203 4.76 2.71 -10.52
CA SER A 203 4.10 1.99 -9.43
C SER A 203 2.87 1.21 -9.90
N ILE A 204 2.05 1.79 -10.79
CA ILE A 204 0.83 1.17 -11.31
C ILE A 204 1.16 -0.04 -12.21
N ILE A 205 2.21 0.05 -13.03
CA ILE A 205 2.56 -0.98 -14.01
C ILE A 205 3.19 -2.22 -13.38
N CYS A 206 3.77 -2.12 -12.17
CA CYS A 206 4.31 -3.27 -11.44
C CYS A 206 3.27 -4.40 -11.26
N ILE A 207 2.01 -4.04 -10.99
CA ILE A 207 0.92 -5.02 -10.78
C ILE A 207 0.64 -5.84 -12.06
N PRO A 208 0.27 -5.24 -13.20
CA PRO A 208 0.01 -6.00 -14.43
C PRO A 208 1.27 -6.69 -14.96
N THR A 209 2.45 -6.08 -14.85
CA THR A 209 3.70 -6.74 -15.28
C THR A 209 3.96 -8.01 -14.48
N TYR A 210 3.71 -8.01 -13.16
CA TYR A 210 3.86 -9.21 -12.35
C TYR A 210 2.86 -10.31 -12.73
N ILE A 211 1.60 -9.92 -13.02
CA ILE A 211 0.57 -10.86 -13.50
C ILE A 211 1.00 -11.50 -14.83
N ILE A 212 1.47 -10.70 -15.78
CA ILE A 212 1.92 -11.18 -17.11
C ILE A 212 3.14 -12.11 -16.96
N PHE A 213 4.12 -11.72 -16.15
CA PHE A 213 5.31 -12.54 -15.89
C PHE A 213 4.95 -13.90 -15.30
N LYS A 214 4.04 -13.92 -14.31
CA LYS A 214 3.57 -15.18 -13.71
C LYS A 214 2.80 -16.04 -14.72
N LEU A 215 2.00 -15.41 -15.59
CA LEU A 215 1.24 -16.12 -16.63
C LEU A 215 2.13 -16.68 -17.74
N TRP A 216 3.25 -16.01 -18.06
CA TRP A 216 4.23 -16.51 -19.04
C TRP A 216 5.03 -17.69 -18.53
N ASN A 217 5.42 -17.67 -17.25
CA ASN A 217 6.18 -18.77 -16.63
C ASN A 217 5.30 -19.95 -16.17
N ALA A 218 3.98 -19.80 -16.14
CA ALA A 218 3.07 -20.90 -15.83
C ALA A 218 2.98 -21.88 -17.01
N GLU A 219 3.15 -23.18 -16.74
CA GLU A 219 3.00 -24.25 -17.71
C GLU A 219 1.49 -24.56 -17.95
N GLY A 220 1.12 -24.96 -19.17
CA GLY A 220 -0.26 -25.33 -19.53
C GLY A 220 -0.96 -24.40 -20.54
N SER A 221 -2.27 -24.61 -20.74
CA SER A 221 -3.15 -23.77 -21.58
C SER A 221 -3.52 -22.45 -20.88
N LEU A 222 -3.99 -21.41 -21.62
CA LEU A 222 -4.31 -20.09 -21.03
C LEU A 222 -5.32 -20.17 -19.87
N ILE A 223 -6.25 -21.12 -19.93
CA ILE A 223 -7.28 -21.33 -18.91
C ILE A 223 -6.65 -22.00 -17.67
N GLU A 224 -5.87 -23.07 -17.86
CA GLU A 224 -5.16 -23.75 -16.76
C GLU A 224 -4.15 -22.83 -16.06
N ARG A 225 -3.42 -22.00 -16.82
CA ARG A 225 -2.51 -20.99 -16.26
C ARG A 225 -3.23 -19.97 -15.39
N PHE A 226 -4.43 -19.56 -15.79
CA PHE A 226 -5.23 -18.62 -15.02
C PHE A 226 -5.79 -19.27 -13.74
N TYR A 227 -6.18 -20.54 -13.79
CA TYR A 227 -6.60 -21.29 -12.60
C TYR A 227 -5.43 -21.56 -11.65
N SER A 228 -4.28 -22.01 -12.15
CA SER A 228 -3.05 -22.22 -11.38
C SER A 228 -2.49 -20.92 -10.78
N THR A 229 -2.74 -19.78 -11.41
CA THR A 229 -2.32 -18.48 -10.85
C THR A 229 -3.17 -18.04 -9.65
N LYS A 230 -4.44 -18.46 -9.60
CA LYS A 230 -5.41 -18.13 -8.53
C LYS A 230 -5.34 -19.06 -7.33
N THR A 231 -4.66 -20.19 -7.44
CA THR A 231 -4.55 -21.13 -6.32
C THR A 231 -3.62 -20.54 -5.25
N PRO A 232 -4.08 -20.47 -4.00
CA PRO A 232 -3.25 -20.00 -2.92
C PRO A 232 -2.29 -21.09 -2.46
N ILE A 233 -1.04 -20.73 -2.19
CA ILE A 233 -0.08 -21.62 -1.57
C ILE A 233 -0.36 -21.62 -0.06
N LEU A 234 -1.21 -22.53 0.41
CA LEU A 234 -1.45 -22.73 1.85
C LEU A 234 -0.71 -23.97 2.34
N LYS A 235 -0.06 -23.86 3.51
CA LYS A 235 0.51 -25.04 4.20
C LYS A 235 -0.63 -25.92 4.72
N ALA A 236 -0.47 -27.25 4.61
CA ALA A 236 -1.49 -28.25 4.97
C ALA A 236 -2.01 -28.13 6.43
N SER A 237 -1.20 -27.57 7.34
CA SER A 237 -1.56 -27.31 8.74
C SER A 237 -2.48 -26.10 8.97
N ARG A 238 -2.64 -25.22 7.97
CA ARG A 238 -3.41 -23.96 8.07
C ARG A 238 -4.72 -23.97 7.28
N ILE A 239 -5.14 -25.14 6.79
CA ILE A 239 -6.37 -25.30 6.00
C ILE A 239 -7.56 -25.48 6.95
N PRO A 240 -8.66 -24.71 6.79
CA PRO A 240 -9.89 -24.92 7.55
C PRO A 240 -10.41 -26.35 7.41
N GLN A 241 -10.87 -26.97 8.51
CA GLN A 241 -11.39 -28.35 8.48
C GLN A 241 -12.52 -28.55 7.45
N LYS A 242 -13.33 -27.50 7.21
CA LYS A 242 -14.39 -27.49 6.18
C LYS A 242 -13.84 -27.72 4.78
N TRP A 243 -12.65 -27.22 4.47
CA TRP A 243 -12.04 -27.39 3.15
C TRP A 243 -11.37 -28.76 3.00
N LYS A 244 -10.90 -29.37 4.10
CA LYS A 244 -10.37 -30.75 4.10
C LYS A 244 -11.43 -31.81 3.80
N ALA A 245 -12.71 -31.51 4.04
CA ALA A 245 -13.83 -32.40 3.75
C ALA A 245 -14.25 -32.40 2.27
N ASP A 246 -13.97 -31.32 1.53
CA ASP A 246 -14.27 -31.19 0.10
C ASP A 246 -13.00 -31.35 -0.74
N LYS A 247 -12.63 -32.60 -1.01
CA LYS A 247 -11.40 -32.97 -1.74
C LYS A 247 -11.33 -32.40 -3.17
N SER A 248 -12.47 -32.01 -3.75
CA SER A 248 -12.54 -31.38 -5.08
C SER A 248 -11.91 -29.97 -5.11
N GLN A 249 -11.82 -29.30 -3.95
CA GLN A 249 -11.24 -27.96 -3.81
C GLN A 249 -9.76 -27.96 -3.40
N LEU A 250 -9.15 -29.14 -3.25
CA LEU A 250 -7.78 -29.37 -2.78
C LEU A 250 -6.76 -29.60 -3.90
N PHE A 251 -7.09 -29.29 -5.15
CA PHE A 251 -6.24 -29.46 -6.34
C PHE A 251 -4.91 -28.66 -6.34
N TRP A 252 -4.66 -27.87 -5.29
CA TRP A 252 -3.49 -27.00 -5.15
C TRP A 252 -2.61 -27.32 -3.94
N ALA A 253 -3.00 -28.28 -3.09
CA ALA A 253 -2.16 -28.66 -1.96
C ALA A 253 -0.91 -29.37 -2.48
N CYS A 254 0.25 -28.82 -2.14
CA CYS A 254 1.54 -29.39 -2.45
C CYS A 254 1.64 -30.79 -1.83
N GLU A 255 1.92 -31.79 -2.67
CA GLU A 255 2.00 -33.21 -2.30
C GLU A 255 3.04 -33.50 -1.20
N ASP A 256 3.98 -32.57 -0.99
CA ASP A 256 5.09 -32.70 -0.03
C ASP A 256 4.67 -32.72 1.47
N ASP A 257 3.39 -32.50 1.79
CA ASP A 257 2.84 -32.58 3.17
C ASP A 257 1.67 -33.60 3.30
N LEU A 258 1.38 -34.43 2.29
CA LEU A 258 0.36 -35.47 2.36
C LEU A 258 1.03 -36.83 2.55
N ASP A 259 0.66 -37.55 3.62
CA ASP A 259 1.08 -38.94 3.86
C ASP A 259 0.98 -39.79 2.58
N ASP A 260 1.94 -40.71 2.44
CA ASP A 260 2.37 -41.61 1.33
C ASP A 260 1.27 -42.47 0.64
N ASN A 261 0.03 -42.00 0.57
CA ASN A 261 -1.15 -42.69 0.05
C ASN A 261 -2.03 -41.78 -0.85
N SER A 262 -1.49 -40.68 -1.38
CA SER A 262 -2.21 -39.84 -2.35
C SER A 262 -1.92 -40.25 -3.80
N MET A 263 -2.98 -40.25 -4.59
CA MET A 263 -3.05 -40.75 -5.97
C MET A 263 -2.45 -39.70 -6.91
N PRO A 264 -1.54 -40.08 -7.84
CA PRO A 264 -0.82 -39.11 -8.66
C PRO A 264 -1.76 -38.32 -9.60
N LEU A 265 -1.45 -37.02 -9.76
CA LEU A 265 -2.15 -36.02 -10.59
C LEU A 265 -2.41 -36.43 -12.06
N SER A 266 -1.87 -37.55 -12.54
CA SER A 266 -2.14 -38.09 -13.88
C SER A 266 -3.55 -38.66 -14.06
N GLU A 267 -4.25 -39.03 -12.99
CA GLU A 267 -5.60 -39.62 -13.11
C GLU A 267 -6.74 -38.59 -13.12
N ILE A 268 -6.49 -37.32 -12.76
CA ILE A 268 -7.54 -36.28 -12.71
C ILE A 268 -7.89 -35.73 -14.10
N PHE A 269 -7.00 -35.89 -15.08
CA PHE A 269 -7.20 -35.37 -16.44
C PHE A 269 -7.88 -36.36 -17.41
N VAL A 270 -8.22 -37.58 -16.97
CA VAL A 270 -8.81 -38.60 -17.86
C VAL A 270 -10.34 -38.56 -17.85
N ASP A 271 -10.97 -37.96 -16.84
CA ASP A 271 -12.43 -37.96 -16.66
C ASP A 271 -13.07 -36.55 -16.65
N ALA A 272 -12.52 -35.60 -17.42
CA ALA A 272 -13.13 -34.27 -17.67
C ALA A 272 -13.45 -34.04 -19.15
#